data_AF-A0A430G8H8-F1
#
_entry.id   AF-A0A430G8H8-F1
#
_cell.length_a   1.000
_cell.length_b   1.000
_cell.length_c   1.000
_cell.angle_alpha   90.00
_cell.angle_beta   90.00
_cell.angle_gamma   90.00
#
_symmetry.space_group_name_H-M   'P 1'
#
loop_
_entity.id
_entity.type
_entity.pdbx_description
1 polymer ?
#
loop_
_entity_poly.entity_id
_entity_poly.type
_entity_poly.pdbx_seq_one_letter_code
_entity_poly.pdbx_strand_id
1 'polypeptide(L)'
;MARRACAALAAVSVIVPGIAAAQEPVTAGQAEAAATPAYLADSGSPFGTVEVAEEDAAKLEMPKLDFAATPADEKDFDKYYYFVRTGVSYADAYRDVVECDGYARGLQSGVTYTQVPYPYAGTLAGAAGGMIGNAMAMMIFGSAEKRRMRRVNMRQCMYYKGYQRYGLKKDLWEEFHFEEGLSNMPESRRFDYLKRQALVASSAKPEGKELGL
;
A
#
# COMPACT_ATOMS: atom_id res chain seq x y z
N MET A 1 -21.21 27.01 -77.29
CA MET A 1 -22.19 25.92 -77.44
C MET A 1 -21.81 24.79 -76.52
N ALA A 2 -22.81 24.14 -75.92
CA ALA A 2 -22.73 23.19 -74.82
C ALA A 2 -21.80 21.98 -75.03
N ARG A 3 -21.21 21.46 -73.94
CA ARG A 3 -21.72 20.24 -73.27
C ARG A 3 -20.97 19.97 -71.96
N ARG A 4 -21.77 19.74 -70.92
CA ARG A 4 -21.41 19.24 -69.59
C ARG A 4 -20.97 17.77 -69.70
N ALA A 5 -20.01 17.36 -68.89
CA ALA A 5 -19.84 15.97 -68.49
C ALA A 5 -19.51 15.92 -66.99
N CYS A 6 -20.52 15.56 -66.19
CA CYS A 6 -20.37 15.15 -64.81
C CYS A 6 -19.64 13.79 -64.77
N ALA A 7 -18.56 13.70 -64.01
CA ALA A 7 -18.00 12.42 -63.59
C ALA A 7 -18.30 12.24 -62.11
N ALA A 8 -19.28 11.38 -61.81
CA ALA A 8 -19.59 10.94 -60.45
C ALA A 8 -18.58 9.85 -60.06
N LEU A 9 -17.80 10.11 -59.00
CA LEU A 9 -16.96 9.12 -58.33
C LEU A 9 -17.86 8.23 -57.45
N ALA A 10 -17.96 6.96 -57.82
CA ALA A 10 -18.61 5.93 -57.03
C ALA A 10 -17.70 5.55 -55.84
N ALA A 11 -18.17 5.77 -54.62
CA ALA A 11 -17.53 5.31 -53.40
C ALA A 11 -17.81 3.81 -53.21
N VAL A 12 -16.77 2.99 -53.17
CA VAL A 12 -16.86 1.57 -52.82
C VAL A 12 -16.93 1.47 -51.30
N SER A 13 -18.10 1.17 -50.76
CA SER A 13 -18.32 0.85 -49.36
C SER A 13 -17.83 -0.58 -49.07
N VAL A 14 -16.78 -0.70 -48.24
CA VAL A 14 -16.35 -1.98 -47.66
C VAL A 14 -17.35 -2.35 -46.55
N ILE A 15 -18.12 -3.41 -46.76
CA ILE A 15 -19.02 -4.00 -45.78
C ILE A 15 -18.19 -4.89 -44.85
N VAL A 16 -18.01 -4.46 -43.60
CA VAL A 16 -17.54 -5.34 -42.52
C VAL A 16 -18.78 -6.00 -41.90
N PRO A 17 -18.87 -7.34 -41.82
CA PRO A 17 -20.01 -8.00 -41.17
C PRO A 17 -19.96 -7.73 -39.66
N GLY A 18 -21.03 -7.09 -39.17
CA GLY A 18 -21.24 -6.81 -37.76
C GLY A 18 -21.50 -8.08 -36.96
N ILE A 19 -20.75 -8.24 -35.86
CA ILE A 19 -21.04 -9.23 -34.82
C ILE A 19 -22.21 -8.66 -34.02
N ALA A 20 -23.40 -9.21 -34.23
CA ALA A 20 -24.58 -8.90 -33.43
C ALA A 20 -24.42 -9.53 -32.04
N ALA A 21 -23.98 -8.73 -31.06
CA ALA A 21 -24.16 -9.06 -29.66
C ALA A 21 -25.61 -8.71 -29.27
N ALA A 22 -26.42 -9.73 -29.00
CA ALA A 22 -27.71 -9.54 -28.36
C ALA A 22 -27.48 -8.97 -26.96
N GLN A 23 -27.88 -7.72 -26.74
CA GLN A 23 -27.97 -7.13 -25.41
C GLN A 23 -29.37 -7.39 -24.86
N GLU A 24 -29.46 -8.24 -23.83
CA GLU A 24 -30.67 -8.36 -23.02
C GLU A 24 -30.88 -7.06 -22.22
N PRO A 25 -32.14 -6.63 -22.00
CA PRO A 25 -32.43 -5.40 -21.28
C PRO A 25 -32.08 -5.57 -19.80
N VAL A 26 -31.11 -4.77 -19.34
CA VAL A 26 -30.71 -4.73 -17.93
C VAL A 26 -31.84 -4.10 -17.12
N THR A 27 -32.59 -4.92 -16.40
CA THR A 27 -33.53 -4.47 -15.36
C THR A 27 -32.77 -3.71 -14.28
N ALA A 28 -33.11 -2.43 -14.12
CA ALA A 28 -32.66 -1.62 -13.01
C ALA A 28 -33.23 -2.17 -11.70
N GLY A 29 -32.35 -2.72 -10.84
CA GLY A 29 -32.78 -3.16 -9.52
C GLY A 29 -31.89 -4.20 -8.86
N GLN A 30 -30.59 -3.94 -8.74
CA GLN A 30 -29.73 -4.64 -7.78
C GLN A 30 -28.70 -3.64 -7.24
N ALA A 31 -28.96 -3.14 -6.04
CA ALA A 31 -27.90 -2.54 -5.26
C ALA A 31 -26.87 -3.64 -4.99
N GLU A 32 -25.68 -3.50 -5.58
CA GLU A 32 -24.54 -4.37 -5.29
C GLU A 32 -24.31 -4.35 -3.79
N ALA A 33 -24.64 -5.47 -3.13
CA ALA A 33 -24.14 -5.72 -1.80
C ALA A 33 -22.62 -5.65 -1.89
N ALA A 34 -22.01 -4.73 -1.15
CA ALA A 34 -20.56 -4.59 -1.07
C ALA A 34 -19.96 -5.98 -0.82
N ALA A 35 -19.24 -6.50 -1.81
CA ALA A 35 -18.65 -7.82 -1.73
C ALA A 35 -17.77 -7.87 -0.48
N THR A 36 -18.12 -8.74 0.46
CA THR A 36 -17.26 -9.03 1.60
C THR A 36 -15.94 -9.53 1.02
N PRO A 37 -14.78 -8.92 1.33
CA PRO A 37 -13.53 -9.35 0.73
C PRO A 37 -13.30 -10.82 1.05
N ALA A 38 -13.18 -11.63 -0.01
CA ALA A 38 -12.86 -13.05 0.11
C ALA A 38 -11.42 -13.17 0.62
N TYR A 39 -11.27 -13.56 1.88
CA TYR A 39 -9.97 -13.82 2.49
C TYR A 39 -9.49 -15.22 2.10
N LEU A 40 -8.23 -15.35 1.69
CA LEU A 40 -7.60 -16.66 1.46
C LEU A 40 -7.24 -17.26 2.83
N ALA A 41 -8.04 -18.21 3.30
CA ALA A 41 -7.82 -18.86 4.60
C ALA A 41 -6.50 -19.67 4.69
N ASP A 42 -5.85 -19.94 3.54
CA ASP A 42 -4.66 -20.79 3.43
C ASP A 42 -3.49 -20.12 2.70
N SER A 43 -3.45 -18.77 2.64
CA SER A 43 -2.25 -18.07 2.17
C SER A 43 -1.22 -18.03 3.29
N GLY A 44 -0.48 -19.13 3.48
CA GLY A 44 0.69 -19.14 4.36
C GLY A 44 1.70 -18.09 3.94
N SER A 45 2.20 -17.29 4.89
CA SER A 45 3.21 -16.26 4.64
C SER A 45 4.47 -16.87 3.99
N PRO A 46 4.98 -16.30 2.87
CA PRO A 46 6.22 -16.77 2.25
C PRO A 46 7.47 -16.44 3.10
N PHE A 47 7.30 -15.69 4.20
CA PHE A 47 8.37 -15.29 5.11
C PHE A 47 8.55 -16.24 6.30
N GLY A 48 7.82 -17.37 6.31
CA GLY A 48 7.84 -18.36 7.38
C GLY A 48 6.73 -18.14 8.42
N THR A 49 6.54 -19.14 9.27
CA THR A 49 5.59 -19.09 10.37
C THR A 49 6.18 -18.34 11.55
N VAL A 50 5.44 -17.37 12.08
CA VAL A 50 5.79 -16.71 13.34
C VAL A 50 4.82 -17.18 14.39
N GLU A 51 5.33 -17.92 15.38
CA GLU A 51 4.50 -18.42 16.48
C GLU A 51 4.23 -17.29 17.47
N VAL A 52 2.96 -17.12 17.80
CA VAL A 52 2.49 -16.28 18.88
C VAL A 52 1.26 -16.95 19.50
N ALA A 53 1.13 -16.86 20.82
CA ALA A 53 0.00 -17.42 21.52
C ALA A 53 -1.04 -16.32 21.79
N GLU A 54 -2.33 -16.67 21.89
CA GLU A 54 -3.39 -15.70 22.23
C GLU A 54 -3.14 -15.07 23.62
N GLU A 55 -2.52 -15.81 24.54
CA GLU A 55 -2.17 -15.34 25.88
C GLU A 55 -1.07 -14.26 25.86
N ASP A 56 -0.34 -14.12 24.76
CA ASP A 56 0.65 -13.05 24.63
C ASP A 56 0.00 -11.68 24.48
N ALA A 57 -1.25 -11.61 23.98
CA ALA A 57 -2.02 -10.37 23.92
C ALA A 57 -2.20 -9.76 25.32
N ALA A 58 -2.46 -10.60 26.33
CA ALA A 58 -2.67 -10.17 27.70
C ALA A 58 -1.41 -9.64 28.39
N LYS A 59 -0.22 -9.90 27.83
CA LYS A 59 1.07 -9.39 28.32
C LYS A 59 1.43 -8.03 27.74
N LEU A 60 0.69 -7.57 26.75
CA LEU A 60 0.92 -6.30 26.07
C LEU A 60 -0.01 -5.24 26.62
N GLU A 61 0.52 -4.03 26.76
CA GLU A 61 -0.28 -2.85 27.07
C GLU A 61 -0.93 -2.34 25.79
N MET A 62 -2.25 -2.10 25.85
CA MET A 62 -2.99 -1.49 24.75
C MET A 62 -2.55 -0.02 24.59
N PRO A 63 -2.01 0.39 23.43
CA PRO A 63 -1.65 1.77 23.17
C PRO A 63 -2.86 2.70 23.26
N LYS A 64 -2.60 3.98 23.53
CA LYS A 64 -3.68 4.97 23.57
C LYS A 64 -4.15 5.29 22.14
N LEU A 65 -5.46 5.17 21.90
CA LEU A 65 -6.07 5.42 20.59
C LEU A 65 -7.10 6.57 20.61
N ASP A 66 -7.62 6.92 21.79
CA ASP A 66 -8.61 7.97 21.95
C ASP A 66 -7.97 9.36 21.79
N PHE A 67 -8.53 10.15 20.88
CA PHE A 67 -8.20 11.57 20.74
C PHE A 67 -9.34 12.33 20.05
N ALA A 68 -9.39 13.65 20.27
CA ALA A 68 -10.24 14.54 19.49
C ALA A 68 -9.44 15.01 18.26
N ALA A 69 -9.80 14.51 17.08
CA ALA A 69 -9.16 14.91 15.83
C ALA A 69 -9.38 16.40 15.54
N THR A 70 -8.31 17.09 15.19
CA THR A 70 -8.35 18.45 14.65
C THR A 70 -8.26 18.44 13.12
N PRO A 71 -8.69 19.50 12.42
CA PRO A 71 -8.50 19.61 10.97
C PRO A 71 -7.02 19.59 10.51
N ALA A 72 -6.07 19.81 11.43
CA ALA A 72 -4.65 19.65 11.14
C ALA A 72 -4.25 18.16 11.14
N ASP A 73 -4.76 17.37 12.09
CA ASP A 73 -4.48 15.94 12.19
C ASP A 73 -5.05 15.17 10.99
N GLU A 74 -6.25 15.55 10.52
CA GLU A 74 -6.90 14.89 9.37
C GLU A 74 -6.07 14.93 8.09
N LYS A 75 -5.24 15.97 7.91
CA LYS A 75 -4.34 16.09 6.75
C LYS A 75 -3.21 15.06 6.79
N ASP A 76 -2.86 14.59 7.98
CA ASP A 76 -1.78 13.64 8.20
C ASP A 76 -2.29 12.20 8.33
N PHE A 77 -3.60 11.95 8.24
CA PHE A 77 -4.17 10.60 8.34
C PHE A 77 -3.77 9.66 7.20
N ASP A 78 -3.27 10.16 6.07
CA ASP A 78 -2.63 9.30 5.06
C ASP A 78 -1.27 8.76 5.52
N LYS A 79 -0.67 9.38 6.54
CA LYS A 79 0.60 8.98 7.14
C LYS A 79 0.43 8.26 8.48
N TYR A 80 -0.42 8.78 9.36
CA TYR A 80 -0.61 8.28 10.72
C TYR A 80 -1.99 7.65 10.85
N TYR A 81 -1.99 6.33 10.90
CA TYR A 81 -3.20 5.51 10.96
C TYR A 81 -2.91 4.17 11.62
N TYR A 82 -3.96 3.50 12.06
CA TYR A 82 -3.91 2.12 12.51
C TYR A 82 -4.91 1.26 11.74
N PHE A 83 -4.67 -0.05 11.76
CA PHE A 83 -5.53 -1.04 11.13
C PHE A 83 -6.44 -1.65 12.18
N VAL A 84 -7.68 -1.99 11.81
CA VAL A 84 -8.61 -2.77 12.62
C VAL A 84 -9.35 -3.74 11.73
N ARG A 85 -9.54 -4.98 12.21
CA ARG A 85 -10.45 -5.94 11.60
C ARG A 85 -11.30 -6.57 12.71
N THR A 86 -12.61 -6.51 12.56
CA THR A 86 -13.53 -7.09 13.55
C THR A 86 -13.51 -8.62 13.45
N GLY A 87 -13.50 -9.30 14.61
CA GLY A 87 -13.59 -10.76 14.69
C GLY A 87 -12.32 -11.53 14.32
N VAL A 88 -11.18 -10.86 14.14
CA VAL A 88 -9.88 -11.53 13.97
C VAL A 88 -9.23 -11.80 15.33
N SER A 89 -8.59 -12.97 15.49
CA SER A 89 -7.85 -13.27 16.72
C SER A 89 -6.54 -12.48 16.78
N TYR A 90 -5.90 -12.41 17.95
CA TYR A 90 -4.61 -11.74 18.06
C TYR A 90 -3.52 -12.49 17.29
N ALA A 91 -3.51 -13.83 17.32
CA ALA A 91 -2.52 -14.61 16.59
C ALA A 91 -2.68 -14.46 15.07
N ASP A 92 -3.91 -14.46 14.56
CA ASP A 92 -4.18 -14.21 13.15
C ASP A 92 -3.77 -12.79 12.73
N ALA A 93 -4.11 -11.78 13.54
CA ALA A 93 -3.69 -10.41 13.26
C ALA A 93 -2.18 -10.23 13.29
N TYR A 94 -1.48 -10.93 14.17
CA TYR A 94 -0.02 -10.89 14.22
C TYR A 94 0.61 -11.54 13.00
N ARG A 95 0.11 -12.72 12.57
CA ARG A 95 0.55 -13.35 11.33
C ARG A 95 0.37 -12.43 10.14
N ASP A 96 -0.79 -11.78 10.04
CA ASP A 96 -1.12 -10.85 8.96
C ASP A 96 -0.21 -9.61 8.96
N VAL A 97 -0.01 -8.98 10.11
CA VAL A 97 0.85 -7.80 10.26
C VAL A 97 2.31 -8.12 9.94
N VAL A 98 2.81 -9.27 10.40
CA VAL A 98 4.19 -9.70 10.11
C VAL A 98 4.38 -10.03 8.64
N GLU A 99 3.43 -10.73 8.01
CA GLU A 99 3.46 -11.02 6.59
C GLU A 99 3.49 -9.72 5.77
N CYS A 100 2.62 -8.76 6.10
CA CYS A 100 2.60 -7.46 5.44
C CYS A 100 3.89 -6.65 5.67
N ASP A 101 4.50 -6.71 6.86
CA ASP A 101 5.83 -6.11 7.09
C ASP A 101 6.91 -6.79 6.25
N GLY A 102 6.82 -8.12 6.07
CA GLY A 102 7.69 -8.89 5.18
C GLY A 102 7.63 -8.39 3.74
N TYR A 103 6.41 -8.23 3.17
CA TYR A 103 6.24 -7.67 1.83
C TYR A 103 6.75 -6.23 1.73
N ALA A 104 6.46 -5.41 2.76
CA ALA A 104 6.91 -4.04 2.81
C ALA A 104 8.45 -3.90 2.88
N ARG A 105 9.14 -4.89 3.45
CA ARG A 105 10.61 -4.97 3.51
C ARG A 105 11.26 -5.52 2.24
N GLY A 106 10.61 -6.45 1.56
CA GLY A 106 11.15 -7.12 0.36
C GLY A 106 11.33 -6.18 -0.84
N LEU A 107 10.69 -5.01 -0.81
CA LEU A 107 10.76 -4.02 -1.88
C LEU A 107 11.92 -3.05 -1.65
N GLN A 108 12.97 -3.18 -2.45
CA GLN A 108 14.01 -2.16 -2.52
C GLN A 108 13.46 -0.91 -3.23
N SER A 109 13.85 0.29 -2.76
CA SER A 109 13.46 1.53 -3.44
C SER A 109 13.90 1.48 -4.90
N GLY A 110 13.00 1.78 -5.83
CA GLY A 110 13.31 1.90 -7.26
C GLY A 110 14.32 3.02 -7.59
N VAL A 111 14.76 3.80 -6.59
CA VAL A 111 15.95 4.65 -6.62
C VAL A 111 17.17 3.73 -6.76
N THR A 112 17.37 3.28 -7.99
CA THR A 112 18.57 2.60 -8.45
C THR A 112 19.48 3.65 -9.09
N TYR A 113 20.72 3.26 -9.34
CA TYR A 113 21.75 4.10 -9.96
C TYR A 113 21.19 5.04 -11.03
N THR A 114 21.20 6.34 -10.74
CA THR A 114 20.95 7.38 -11.75
C THR A 114 22.22 7.53 -12.58
N GLN A 115 22.10 7.32 -13.89
CA GLN A 115 23.19 7.51 -14.85
C GLN A 115 23.69 8.95 -14.79
N VAL A 116 25.02 9.11 -14.77
CA VAL A 116 25.68 10.42 -14.72
C VAL A 116 25.42 11.13 -16.06
N PRO A 117 25.04 12.42 -16.07
CA PRO A 117 24.80 13.14 -17.30
C PRO A 117 26.00 13.10 -18.25
N TYR A 118 25.75 12.80 -19.53
CA TYR A 118 26.71 12.99 -20.61
C TYR A 118 27.13 14.48 -20.64
N PRO A 119 28.43 14.85 -20.55
CA PRO A 119 29.60 14.18 -21.13
C PRO A 119 30.50 13.39 -20.15
N TYR A 120 30.11 13.23 -18.89
CA TYR A 120 30.96 12.56 -17.89
C TYR A 120 30.81 11.03 -17.89
N ALA A 121 29.80 10.52 -18.61
CA ALA A 121 29.57 9.08 -18.80
C ALA A 121 30.83 8.41 -19.41
N GLY A 122 31.46 7.50 -18.66
CA GLY A 122 32.65 6.75 -19.09
C GLY A 122 34.00 7.28 -18.59
N THR A 123 34.06 8.43 -17.92
CA THR A 123 35.30 8.91 -17.28
C THR A 123 35.43 8.34 -15.86
N LEU A 124 36.65 8.11 -15.35
CA LEU A 124 36.87 7.69 -13.95
C LEU A 124 36.25 8.70 -12.96
N ALA A 125 36.32 10.00 -13.30
CA ALA A 125 35.70 11.09 -12.55
C ALA A 125 34.16 11.03 -12.60
N GLY A 126 33.58 10.66 -13.75
CA GLY A 126 32.14 10.43 -13.88
C GLY A 126 31.68 9.18 -13.13
N ALA A 127 32.44 8.08 -13.18
CA ALA A 127 32.13 6.88 -12.39
C ALA A 127 32.19 7.16 -10.88
N ALA A 128 33.26 7.81 -10.41
CA ALA A 128 33.41 8.19 -9.00
C ALA A 128 32.36 9.23 -8.57
N GLY A 129 32.13 10.27 -9.37
CA GLY A 129 31.13 11.30 -9.11
C GLY A 129 29.69 10.77 -9.15
N GLY A 130 29.41 9.81 -10.03
CA GLY A 130 28.13 9.11 -10.11
C GLY A 130 27.87 8.17 -8.93
N MET A 131 28.92 7.50 -8.42
CA MET A 131 28.82 6.71 -7.20
C MET A 131 28.59 7.59 -5.97
N ILE A 132 29.33 8.70 -5.85
CA ILE A 132 29.15 9.66 -4.74
C ILE A 132 27.78 10.33 -4.83
N GLY A 133 27.37 10.76 -6.03
CA GLY A 133 26.06 11.36 -6.29
C GLY A 133 24.91 10.41 -5.98
N ASN A 134 24.98 9.14 -6.39
CA ASN A 134 23.98 8.13 -6.04
C ASN A 134 24.01 7.78 -4.55
N ALA A 135 25.17 7.70 -3.92
CA ALA A 135 25.26 7.52 -2.46
C ALA A 135 24.60 8.70 -1.72
N MET A 136 24.85 9.94 -2.15
CA MET A 136 24.20 11.13 -1.60
C MET A 136 22.69 11.14 -1.88
N ALA A 137 22.25 10.79 -3.09
CA ALA A 137 20.82 10.70 -3.43
C ALA A 137 20.10 9.60 -2.63
N MET A 138 20.73 8.44 -2.43
CA MET A 138 20.21 7.38 -1.56
C MET A 138 20.18 7.80 -0.09
N MET A 139 21.18 8.54 0.38
CA MET A 139 21.16 9.10 1.73
C MET A 139 20.05 10.15 1.92
N ILE A 140 19.81 10.99 0.91
CA ILE A 140 18.83 12.09 0.99
C ILE A 140 17.40 11.56 0.77
N PHE A 141 17.16 10.87 -0.33
CA PHE A 141 15.83 10.46 -0.78
C PHE A 141 15.48 9.02 -0.43
N GLY A 142 16.47 8.14 -0.26
CA GLY A 142 16.24 6.72 -0.02
C GLY A 142 15.48 6.46 1.28
N SER A 143 15.73 7.23 2.34
CA SER A 143 15.00 7.04 3.60
C SER A 143 13.55 7.50 3.52
N ALA A 144 13.24 8.59 2.81
CA ALA A 144 11.87 9.08 2.63
C ALA A 144 11.08 8.12 1.73
N GLU A 145 11.70 7.65 0.65
CA GLU A 145 11.08 6.70 -0.27
C GLU A 145 10.86 5.34 0.39
N LYS A 146 11.82 4.84 1.19
CA LYS A 146 11.65 3.59 1.96
C LYS A 146 10.45 3.66 2.90
N ARG A 147 10.28 4.78 3.63
CA ARG A 147 9.10 4.99 4.48
C ARG A 147 7.81 5.06 3.66
N ARG A 148 7.82 5.74 2.52
CA ARG A 148 6.67 5.84 1.60
C ARG A 148 6.26 4.45 1.10
N MET A 149 7.21 3.69 0.57
CA MET A 149 7.00 2.33 0.09
C MET A 149 6.49 1.42 1.20
N ARG A 150 7.06 1.49 2.40
CA ARG A 150 6.54 0.71 3.55
C ARG A 150 5.08 1.03 3.83
N ARG A 151 4.70 2.32 3.90
CA ARG A 151 3.30 2.71 4.15
C ARG A 151 2.35 2.19 3.07
N VAL A 152 2.67 2.41 1.79
CA VAL A 152 1.83 1.96 0.66
C VAL A 152 1.65 0.45 0.67
N ASN A 153 2.72 -0.32 0.88
CA ASN A 153 2.63 -1.79 0.88
C ASN A 153 1.89 -2.34 2.09
N MET A 154 2.14 -1.79 3.29
CA MET A 154 1.36 -2.15 4.48
C MET A 154 -0.12 -1.87 4.25
N ARG A 155 -0.46 -0.72 3.67
CA ARG A 155 -1.83 -0.31 3.36
C ARG A 155 -2.50 -1.27 2.37
N GLN A 156 -1.83 -1.59 1.27
CA GLN A 156 -2.37 -2.52 0.26
C GLN A 156 -2.57 -3.93 0.82
N CYS A 157 -1.55 -4.46 1.49
CA CYS A 157 -1.56 -5.82 2.02
C CYS A 157 -2.63 -5.99 3.10
N MET A 158 -2.68 -5.08 4.08
CA MET A 158 -3.68 -5.12 5.15
C MET A 158 -5.09 -4.90 4.61
N TYR A 159 -5.27 -4.02 3.62
CA TYR A 159 -6.57 -3.79 2.98
C TYR A 159 -7.12 -5.07 2.33
N TYR A 160 -6.30 -5.80 1.55
CA TYR A 160 -6.74 -7.06 0.95
C TYR A 160 -6.99 -8.18 1.97
N LYS A 161 -6.36 -8.11 3.14
CA LYS A 161 -6.65 -8.99 4.27
C LYS A 161 -7.91 -8.57 5.05
N GLY A 162 -8.61 -7.53 4.61
CA GLY A 162 -9.88 -7.09 5.18
C GLY A 162 -9.75 -6.20 6.42
N TYR A 163 -8.60 -5.54 6.60
CA TYR A 163 -8.42 -4.53 7.65
C TYR A 163 -8.83 -3.15 7.15
N GLN A 164 -9.63 -2.46 7.96
CA GLN A 164 -9.99 -1.06 7.75
C GLN A 164 -8.93 -0.15 8.39
N ARG A 165 -8.81 1.06 7.86
CA ARG A 165 -7.80 2.04 8.27
C ARG A 165 -8.45 3.24 8.94
N TYR A 166 -7.96 3.61 10.12
CA TYR A 166 -8.47 4.73 10.91
C TYR A 166 -7.34 5.69 11.26
N GLY A 167 -7.64 6.99 11.21
CA GLY A 167 -6.66 8.05 11.47
C GLY A 167 -6.24 8.08 12.94
N LEU A 168 -4.98 8.41 13.18
CA LEU A 168 -4.44 8.58 14.54
C LEU A 168 -3.51 9.77 14.59
N LYS A 169 -3.51 10.49 15.71
CA LYS A 169 -2.56 11.57 15.93
C LYS A 169 -1.13 11.02 15.97
N LYS A 170 -0.19 11.77 15.41
CA LYS A 170 1.22 11.36 15.26
C LYS A 170 1.85 10.85 16.56
N ASP A 171 1.67 11.59 17.66
CA ASP A 171 2.25 11.28 18.97
C ASP A 171 1.78 9.92 19.48
N LEU A 172 0.49 9.62 19.35
CA LEU A 172 -0.08 8.31 19.70
C LEU A 172 0.38 7.20 18.76
N TRP A 173 0.50 7.51 17.47
CA TRP A 173 0.94 6.56 16.45
C TRP A 173 2.38 6.07 16.71
N GLU A 174 3.27 6.98 17.12
CA GLU A 174 4.69 6.68 17.40
C GLU A 174 4.90 5.79 18.63
N GLU A 175 3.90 5.60 19.50
CA GLU A 175 4.00 4.71 20.67
C GLU A 175 4.13 3.23 20.27
N PHE A 176 3.51 2.83 19.16
CA PHE A 176 3.44 1.44 18.72
C PHE A 176 3.78 1.22 17.25
N HIS A 177 4.20 2.26 16.54
CA HIS A 177 4.77 2.13 15.21
C HIS A 177 6.25 2.54 15.19
N PHE A 178 6.89 2.19 14.07
CA PHE A 178 8.26 2.60 13.79
C PHE A 178 8.39 3.10 12.35
N GLU A 179 9.33 4.00 12.13
CA GLU A 179 9.77 4.40 10.81
C GLU A 179 11.22 3.94 10.59
N GLU A 180 11.46 3.19 9.51
CA GLU A 180 12.82 2.89 9.10
C GLU A 180 13.41 4.06 8.32
N GLY A 181 14.54 4.57 8.81
CA GLY A 181 15.36 5.57 8.13
C GLY A 181 16.51 4.92 7.36
N LEU A 182 17.70 5.52 7.51
CA LEU A 182 18.94 5.02 6.92
C LEU A 182 19.58 3.86 7.72
N SER A 183 19.19 3.69 8.99
CA SER A 183 19.62 2.58 9.83
C SER A 183 18.55 1.50 9.93
N ASN A 184 18.97 0.25 10.07
CA ASN A 184 18.07 -0.88 10.27
C ASN A 184 17.59 -0.91 11.73
N MET A 185 16.28 -1.06 11.92
CA MET A 185 15.69 -1.36 13.23
C MET A 185 16.12 -2.77 13.66
N PRO A 186 16.61 -2.96 14.90
CA PRO A 186 16.85 -4.30 15.44
C PRO A 186 15.60 -5.17 15.34
N GLU A 187 15.78 -6.42 14.94
CA GLU A 187 14.67 -7.32 14.63
C GLU A 187 13.77 -7.59 15.84
N SER A 188 14.34 -7.76 17.03
CA SER A 188 13.58 -7.91 18.28
C SER A 188 12.65 -6.72 18.53
N ARG A 189 13.18 -5.49 18.45
CA ARG A 189 12.40 -4.27 18.66
C ARG A 189 11.31 -4.07 17.62
N ARG A 190 11.55 -4.48 16.36
CA ARG A 190 10.53 -4.50 15.32
C ARG A 190 9.38 -5.42 15.71
N PHE A 191 9.67 -6.66 16.09
CA PHE A 191 8.62 -7.61 16.46
C PHE A 191 7.82 -7.14 17.67
N ASP A 192 8.42 -6.42 18.62
CA ASP A 192 7.68 -5.79 19.72
C ASP A 192 6.65 -4.76 19.21
N TYR A 193 7.01 -3.94 18.23
CA TYR A 193 6.06 -3.02 17.59
C TYR A 193 4.98 -3.77 16.79
N LEU A 194 5.34 -4.82 16.04
CA LEU A 194 4.38 -5.60 15.27
C LEU A 194 3.37 -6.33 16.18
N LYS A 195 3.80 -6.80 17.36
CA LYS A 195 2.91 -7.35 18.39
C LYS A 195 1.89 -6.33 18.88
N ARG A 196 2.31 -5.10 19.19
CA ARG A 196 1.37 -4.02 19.58
C ARG A 196 0.43 -3.62 18.44
N GLN A 197 0.93 -3.56 17.21
CA GLN A 197 0.09 -3.32 16.03
C GLN A 197 -0.96 -4.42 15.85
N ALA A 198 -0.59 -5.69 16.09
CA ALA A 198 -1.52 -6.81 16.04
C ALA A 198 -2.57 -6.74 17.15
N LEU A 199 -2.18 -6.37 18.37
CA LEU A 199 -3.11 -6.13 19.48
C LEU A 199 -4.15 -5.07 19.11
N VAL A 200 -3.70 -3.92 18.60
CA VAL A 200 -4.58 -2.86 18.11
C VAL A 200 -5.47 -3.39 16.99
N ALA A 201 -4.89 -4.12 16.03
CA ALA A 201 -5.62 -4.60 14.86
C ALA A 201 -6.70 -5.64 15.16
N SER A 202 -6.54 -6.45 16.21
CA SER A 202 -7.53 -7.47 16.60
C SER A 202 -8.57 -6.98 17.61
N SER A 203 -8.24 -5.98 18.44
CA SER A 203 -9.06 -5.65 19.61
C SER A 203 -9.44 -4.18 19.77
N ALA A 204 -8.83 -3.26 19.00
CA ALA A 204 -9.26 -1.87 19.02
C ALA A 204 -10.68 -1.73 18.46
N LYS A 205 -11.42 -0.76 19.01
CA LYS A 205 -12.69 -0.35 18.43
C LYS A 205 -12.41 0.62 17.29
N PRO A 206 -13.04 0.45 16.12
CA PRO A 206 -13.05 1.47 15.08
C PRO A 206 -13.49 2.83 15.61
N GLU A 207 -12.62 3.83 15.55
CA GLU A 207 -12.93 5.21 15.92
C GLU A 207 -12.68 6.17 14.76
N GLY A 208 -13.65 7.06 14.52
CA GLY A 208 -13.59 8.04 13.44
C GLY A 208 -13.99 7.50 12.08
N LYS A 209 -13.59 8.21 11.03
CA LYS A 209 -13.92 7.87 9.64
C LYS A 209 -12.94 6.84 9.10
N GLU A 210 -13.47 5.78 8.47
CA GLU A 210 -12.66 4.85 7.69
C GLU A 210 -12.00 5.58 6.51
N LEU A 211 -10.68 5.42 6.37
CA LEU A 211 -9.86 6.10 5.38
C LEU A 211 -9.76 5.37 4.04
N GLY A 212 -10.22 4.12 3.98
CA GLY A 212 -10.05 3.25 2.83
C GLY A 212 -8.57 2.97 2.50
N LEU A 213 -8.36 2.60 1.23
CA LEU A 213 -7.03 2.38 0.65
C LEU A 213 -6.30 3.70 0.38
#